data_AF-A0A7J7P2I6-F1
#
_entry.id   AF-A0A7J7P2I6-F1
#
_cell.length_a   1.000
_cell.length_b   1.000
_cell.length_c   1.000
_cell.angle_alpha   90.00
_cell.angle_beta   90.00
_cell.angle_gamma   90.00
#
_symmetry.space_group_name_H-M   'P 1'
#
loop_
_entity.id
_entity.type
_entity.pdbx_description
1 polymer ?
#
loop_
_entity_poly.entity_id
_entity_poly.type
_entity_poly.pdbx_seq_one_letter_code
_entity_poly.pdbx_strand_id
1 'polypeptide(L)'
;MAPGTLSCTSSNVLINYVVLQSMDKDARKELTPLKLRAKAAKFAKETVHSQMKSFKRYGVWGDWDNPYLTLHPEYEAAQIEVFSQMAINGYIYRGRKPVHWSPSSRTALAEAELEYPDGHVSKSIYAVFNVVSAPSTSNGLLEEFFPNLCLAIWTTTPWTVPANAAVAVNAKLQYAVTEVLELLEESSVVPGSGKRRLGSLLKREERKPYLIVALDLVPTLEAKWGVKLAVKKTLLGSVLESCRYIHPINKVECPVVVGGDYITTESGTGLVHTAPGHGQEDYVTGLKYGLPVISPVGDDGKFTEEAGQFNGLDVLGDGNAAVVDYLDDQLAIIMEEPYSKLKSFLYITGRNKDQTDILRTRKHKYPYDWRTKKPTIFRATEQWFASVEGFRQAAMDAIGHVTWVPTQIRSFNLLFGVIDMLKANRQEVLRLSGSRV
;
A
#
# COMPACT_ATOMS: atom_id res chain seq x y z
N MET A 1 44.37 -14.53 -5.45
CA MET A 1 42.98 -14.39 -5.91
C MET A 1 42.21 -15.58 -5.36
N ALA A 2 41.23 -15.35 -4.49
CA ALA A 2 40.35 -16.44 -4.07
C ALA A 2 39.55 -16.91 -5.31
N PRO A 3 39.45 -18.22 -5.58
CA PRO A 3 38.62 -18.70 -6.67
C PRO A 3 37.18 -18.24 -6.43
N GLY A 4 36.60 -17.55 -7.41
CA GLY A 4 35.21 -17.13 -7.33
C GLY A 4 34.31 -18.37 -7.32
N THR A 5 33.56 -18.58 -6.25
CA THR A 5 32.50 -19.58 -6.19
C THR A 5 31.23 -19.01 -6.82
N LEU A 6 30.67 -19.71 -7.81
CA LEU A 6 29.42 -19.33 -8.45
C LEU A 6 28.25 -19.52 -7.46
N SER A 7 27.53 -18.45 -7.15
CA SER A 7 26.24 -18.52 -6.44
C SER A 7 25.14 -18.96 -7.39
N CYS A 8 24.60 -20.16 -7.19
CA CYS A 8 23.42 -20.63 -7.93
C CYS A 8 22.25 -20.86 -6.97
N THR A 9 21.30 -19.93 -6.96
CA THR A 9 20.02 -20.09 -6.27
C THR A 9 19.18 -21.12 -7.02
N SER A 10 19.12 -22.34 -6.50
CA SER A 10 18.40 -23.48 -7.11
C SER A 10 17.05 -23.77 -6.44
N SER A 11 16.67 -22.97 -5.44
CA SER A 11 15.47 -23.15 -4.62
C SER A 11 14.69 -21.83 -4.53
N ASN A 12 13.64 -21.63 -5.34
CA ASN A 12 12.76 -20.47 -5.24
C ASN A 12 11.40 -20.71 -5.92
N VAL A 13 10.38 -19.94 -5.53
CA VAL A 13 9.06 -19.84 -6.19
C VAL A 13 9.17 -19.58 -7.70
N LEU A 14 10.19 -18.85 -8.15
CA LEU A 14 10.41 -18.62 -9.59
C LEU A 14 10.65 -19.92 -10.37
N ILE A 15 11.45 -20.84 -9.81
CA ILE A 15 11.74 -22.12 -10.47
C ILE A 15 10.46 -22.96 -10.53
N ASN A 16 9.69 -22.99 -9.44
CA ASN A 16 8.38 -23.64 -9.42
C ASN A 16 7.43 -23.03 -10.46
N TYR A 17 7.41 -21.70 -10.59
CA TYR A 17 6.59 -21.00 -11.57
C TYR A 17 6.98 -21.34 -13.01
N VAL A 18 8.27 -21.31 -13.35
CA VAL A 18 8.76 -21.66 -14.69
C VAL A 18 8.43 -23.12 -15.04
N VAL A 19 8.63 -24.04 -14.08
CA VAL A 19 8.24 -25.44 -14.26
C VAL A 19 6.74 -25.55 -14.50
N LEU A 20 5.91 -24.89 -13.69
CA LEU A 20 4.46 -24.90 -13.90
C LEU A 20 4.08 -24.35 -15.28
N GLN A 21 4.67 -23.24 -15.73
CA GLN A 21 4.42 -22.64 -17.05
C GLN A 21 4.78 -23.58 -18.21
N SER A 22 5.84 -24.38 -18.06
CA SER A 22 6.25 -25.38 -19.06
C SER A 22 5.32 -26.60 -19.15
N MET A 23 4.38 -26.75 -18.20
CA MET A 23 3.45 -27.88 -18.15
C MET A 23 2.07 -27.52 -18.70
N ASP A 24 1.45 -28.47 -19.39
CA ASP A 24 0.05 -28.38 -19.81
C ASP A 24 -0.92 -28.40 -18.61
N LYS A 25 -2.20 -28.08 -18.86
CA LYS A 25 -3.21 -27.92 -17.80
C LYS A 25 -3.56 -29.24 -17.10
N ASP A 26 -3.50 -30.38 -17.79
CA ASP A 26 -3.92 -31.66 -17.23
C ASP A 26 -2.80 -32.28 -16.38
N ALA A 27 -1.55 -32.14 -16.80
CA ALA A 27 -0.37 -32.53 -16.02
C ALA A 27 -0.21 -31.69 -14.74
N ARG A 28 -0.80 -30.49 -14.67
CA ARG A 28 -0.86 -29.69 -13.43
C ARG A 28 -1.87 -30.24 -12.42
N LYS A 29 -2.96 -30.89 -12.86
CA LYS A 29 -3.99 -31.43 -11.96
C LYS A 29 -3.48 -32.64 -11.16
N GLU A 30 -2.56 -33.42 -11.72
CA GLU A 30 -1.97 -34.59 -11.07
C GLU A 30 -0.69 -34.29 -10.26
N LEU A 31 -0.34 -33.01 -10.14
CA LEU A 31 0.91 -32.58 -9.54
C LEU A 31 0.81 -32.58 -8.01
N THR A 32 1.61 -33.41 -7.35
CA THR A 32 1.79 -33.34 -5.90
C THR A 32 2.97 -32.42 -5.55
N PRO A 33 3.05 -31.86 -4.33
CA PRO A 33 4.19 -31.05 -3.90
C PRO A 33 5.55 -31.74 -4.06
N LEU A 34 5.60 -33.06 -3.80
CA LEU A 34 6.82 -33.86 -4.00
C LEU A 34 7.21 -33.96 -5.48
N LYS A 35 6.25 -34.26 -6.36
CA LYS A 35 6.48 -34.31 -7.81
C LYS A 35 6.94 -32.96 -8.35
N LEU A 36 6.33 -31.86 -7.89
CA LEU A 36 6.73 -30.50 -8.25
C LEU A 36 8.17 -30.21 -7.84
N ARG A 37 8.54 -30.48 -6.58
CA ARG A 37 9.91 -30.27 -6.07
C ARG A 37 10.93 -31.08 -6.84
N ALA A 38 10.64 -32.34 -7.17
CA ALA A 38 11.52 -33.17 -7.97
C ALA A 38 11.74 -32.60 -9.39
N LYS A 39 10.66 -32.13 -10.04
CA LYS A 39 10.75 -31.47 -11.35
C LYS A 39 11.52 -30.15 -11.28
N ALA A 40 11.27 -29.33 -10.25
CA ALA A 40 12.00 -28.09 -9.99
C ALA A 40 13.50 -28.33 -9.78
N ALA A 41 13.87 -29.34 -8.97
CA ALA A 41 15.26 -29.71 -8.77
C ALA A 41 15.94 -30.18 -10.06
N LYS A 42 15.23 -30.97 -10.90
CA LYS A 42 15.74 -31.39 -12.21
C LYS A 42 15.98 -30.20 -13.13
N PHE A 43 14.99 -29.32 -13.28
CA PHE A 43 15.08 -28.12 -14.09
C PHE A 43 16.22 -27.19 -13.61
N ALA A 44 16.36 -27.00 -12.30
CA ALA A 44 17.42 -26.20 -11.71
C ALA A 44 18.80 -26.77 -12.06
N LYS A 45 19.00 -28.08 -11.91
CA LYS A 45 20.26 -28.75 -12.28
C LYS A 45 20.57 -28.59 -13.76
N GLU A 46 19.61 -28.79 -14.66
CA GLU A 46 19.81 -28.60 -16.10
C GLU A 46 20.20 -27.15 -16.44
N THR A 47 19.54 -26.19 -15.81
CA THR A 47 19.84 -24.76 -15.97
C THR A 47 21.24 -24.41 -15.47
N VAL A 48 21.64 -24.92 -14.30
CA VAL A 48 23.00 -24.78 -13.75
C VAL A 48 24.04 -25.27 -14.76
N HIS A 49 23.87 -26.47 -15.32
CA HIS A 49 24.81 -27.00 -16.32
C HIS A 49 24.90 -26.14 -17.57
N SER A 50 23.77 -25.61 -18.05
CA SER A 50 23.74 -24.69 -19.20
C SER A 50 24.49 -23.39 -18.89
N GLN A 51 24.23 -22.77 -17.74
CA GLN A 51 24.89 -21.53 -17.32
C GLN A 51 26.39 -21.72 -17.09
N MET A 52 26.80 -22.83 -16.47
CA MET A 52 28.21 -23.18 -16.29
C MET A 52 28.97 -23.28 -17.62
N LYS A 53 28.37 -23.89 -18.65
CA LYS A 53 28.97 -23.94 -19.99
C LYS A 53 29.19 -22.54 -20.57
N SER A 54 28.21 -21.65 -20.41
CA SER A 54 28.32 -20.26 -20.87
C SER A 54 29.39 -19.48 -20.11
N PHE A 55 29.46 -19.60 -18.78
CA PHE A 55 30.49 -18.94 -17.98
C PHE A 55 31.90 -19.44 -18.30
N LYS A 56 32.09 -20.75 -18.48
CA LYS A 56 33.36 -21.32 -18.96
C LYS A 56 33.73 -20.74 -20.33
N ARG A 57 32.77 -20.60 -21.25
CA ARG A 57 32.98 -19.98 -22.57
C ARG A 57 33.36 -18.50 -22.49
N TYR A 58 32.82 -17.76 -21.53
CA TYR A 58 33.22 -16.38 -21.27
C TYR A 58 34.61 -16.24 -20.62
N GLY A 59 35.30 -17.36 -20.37
CA GLY A 59 36.63 -17.36 -19.75
C GLY A 59 36.61 -17.11 -18.25
N VAL A 60 35.46 -17.29 -17.58
CA VAL A 60 35.37 -17.15 -16.12
C VAL A 60 36.08 -18.32 -15.44
N TRP A 61 37.09 -18.00 -14.63
CA TRP A 61 37.82 -18.97 -13.83
C TRP A 61 37.12 -19.18 -12.48
N GLY A 62 36.78 -20.43 -12.17
CA GLY A 62 36.11 -20.82 -10.94
C GLY A 62 36.19 -22.33 -10.73
N ASP A 63 35.88 -22.79 -9.51
CA ASP A 63 35.74 -24.22 -9.25
C ASP A 63 34.41 -24.71 -9.81
N TRP A 64 34.46 -25.25 -11.02
CA TRP A 64 33.29 -25.73 -11.74
C TRP A 64 32.97 -27.19 -11.47
N ASP A 65 33.88 -27.94 -10.85
CA ASP A 65 33.68 -29.36 -10.58
C ASP A 65 33.01 -29.56 -9.22
N ASN A 66 33.14 -28.58 -8.31
CA ASN A 66 32.45 -28.55 -7.02
C ASN A 66 31.70 -27.22 -6.76
N PRO A 67 30.68 -26.87 -7.55
CA PRO A 67 29.87 -25.69 -7.28
C PRO A 67 28.97 -25.90 -6.05
N TYR A 68 28.78 -24.87 -5.24
CA TYR A 68 27.75 -24.92 -4.19
C TYR A 68 26.37 -24.69 -4.81
N LEU A 69 25.37 -25.48 -4.42
CA LEU A 69 23.98 -25.30 -4.82
C LEU A 69 23.10 -25.21 -3.58
N THR A 70 22.12 -24.32 -3.59
CA THR A 70 21.20 -24.17 -2.45
C THR A 70 20.27 -25.38 -2.24
N LEU A 71 20.27 -26.35 -3.16
CA LEU A 71 19.56 -27.62 -3.04
C LEU A 71 20.38 -28.72 -2.34
N HIS A 72 21.68 -28.49 -2.13
CA HIS A 72 22.54 -29.48 -1.48
C HIS A 72 22.14 -29.65 -0.02
N PRO A 73 22.04 -30.90 0.50
CA PRO A 73 21.65 -31.16 1.88
C PRO A 73 22.52 -30.41 2.89
N GLU A 74 23.82 -30.27 2.63
CA GLU A 74 24.74 -29.56 3.53
C GLU A 74 24.41 -28.05 3.60
N TYR A 75 23.98 -27.47 2.48
CA TYR A 75 23.58 -26.06 2.41
C TYR A 75 22.25 -25.83 3.15
N GLU A 76 21.27 -26.71 2.95
CA GLU A 76 19.98 -26.65 3.64
C GLU A 76 20.16 -26.81 5.17
N ALA A 77 21.05 -27.72 5.60
CA ALA A 77 21.39 -27.90 7.01
C ALA A 77 21.99 -26.63 7.63
N ALA A 78 22.94 -25.99 6.94
CA ALA A 78 23.53 -24.73 7.40
C ALA A 78 22.48 -23.59 7.48
N GLN A 79 21.54 -23.54 6.53
CA GLN A 79 20.44 -22.56 6.57
C GLN A 79 19.52 -22.78 7.78
N ILE A 80 19.22 -24.03 8.12
CA ILE A 80 18.43 -24.38 9.31
C ILE A 80 19.18 -24.00 10.59
N GLU A 81 20.50 -24.20 10.63
CA GLU A 81 21.33 -23.81 11.78
C GLU A 81 21.27 -22.29 12.03
N VAL A 82 21.45 -21.48 10.98
CA VAL A 82 21.32 -20.02 11.08
C VAL A 82 19.91 -19.62 11.53
N PHE A 83 18.87 -20.22 10.95
CA PHE A 83 17.49 -19.96 11.37
C PHE A 83 17.27 -20.33 12.84
N SER A 84 17.82 -21.47 13.30
CA SER A 84 17.73 -21.93 14.68
C SER A 84 18.37 -20.94 15.64
N GLN A 85 19.57 -20.45 15.32
CA GLN A 85 20.24 -19.42 16.11
C GLN A 85 19.42 -18.13 16.18
N MET A 86 18.84 -17.70 15.06
CA MET A 86 17.95 -16.53 15.04
C MET A 86 16.71 -16.74 15.91
N ALA A 87 16.11 -17.93 15.87
CA ALA A 87 14.94 -18.26 16.67
C ALA A 87 15.26 -18.32 18.17
N ILE A 88 16.36 -18.96 18.55
CA ILE A 88 16.83 -19.04 19.94
C ILE A 88 17.13 -17.64 20.50
N ASN A 89 17.69 -16.75 19.69
CA ASN A 89 17.95 -15.35 20.07
C ASN A 89 16.71 -14.45 20.07
N GLY A 90 15.51 -15.01 19.83
CA GLY A 90 14.25 -14.25 19.83
C GLY A 90 14.05 -13.34 18.62
N TYR A 91 14.82 -13.53 17.54
CA TYR A 91 14.68 -12.75 16.31
C TYR A 91 13.57 -13.26 15.39
N ILE A 92 13.07 -14.48 15.61
CA ILE A 92 11.98 -15.04 14.81
C ILE A 92 10.66 -14.97 15.60
N TYR A 93 9.64 -14.34 15.03
CA TYR A 93 8.32 -14.26 15.63
C TYR A 93 7.22 -14.47 14.58
N ARG A 94 6.05 -14.91 15.04
CA ARG A 94 4.85 -15.02 14.21
C ARG A 94 3.95 -13.81 14.50
N GLY A 95 3.45 -13.18 13.45
CA GLY A 95 2.55 -12.04 13.58
C GLY A 95 1.55 -11.98 12.42
N ARG A 96 0.46 -11.26 12.63
CA ARG A 96 -0.50 -10.90 11.57
C ARG A 96 -0.24 -9.46 11.17
N LYS A 97 0.30 -9.25 9.98
CA LYS A 97 0.67 -7.93 9.44
C LYS A 97 0.27 -7.82 7.98
N PRO A 98 -0.10 -6.62 7.49
CA PRO A 98 -0.25 -6.39 6.08
C PRO A 98 1.10 -6.56 5.39
N VAL A 99 1.12 -7.40 4.36
CA VAL A 99 2.29 -7.60 3.49
C VAL A 99 1.86 -7.45 2.05
N HIS A 100 2.82 -7.18 1.17
CA HIS A 100 2.57 -7.32 -0.26
C HIS A 100 2.21 -8.78 -0.55
N TRP A 101 1.06 -8.96 -1.19
CA TRP A 101 0.50 -10.25 -1.55
C TRP A 101 0.28 -10.26 -3.05
N SER A 102 0.70 -11.33 -3.71
CA SER A 102 0.39 -11.58 -5.11
C SER A 102 -0.77 -12.56 -5.20
N PRO A 103 -2.00 -12.12 -5.55
CA PRO A 103 -3.12 -13.02 -5.82
C PRO A 103 -2.80 -14.05 -6.91
N SER A 104 -1.99 -13.64 -7.88
CA SER A 104 -1.59 -14.49 -9.01
C SER A 104 -0.66 -15.64 -8.61
N SER A 105 0.23 -15.39 -7.65
CA SER A 105 1.19 -16.37 -7.15
C SER A 105 0.76 -17.02 -5.82
N ARG A 106 -0.31 -16.51 -5.20
CA ARG A 106 -0.86 -16.90 -3.89
C ARG A 106 0.22 -16.94 -2.80
N THR A 107 1.04 -15.90 -2.75
CA THR A 107 2.15 -15.79 -1.78
C THR A 107 2.40 -14.33 -1.42
N ALA A 108 2.96 -14.14 -0.23
CA ALA A 108 3.56 -12.87 0.15
C ALA A 108 4.82 -12.61 -0.70
N LEU A 109 5.11 -11.33 -0.92
CA LEU A 109 6.27 -10.82 -1.62
C LEU A 109 7.02 -9.84 -0.72
N ALA A 110 8.36 -9.87 -0.77
CA ALA A 110 9.21 -8.83 -0.21
C ALA A 110 9.28 -7.62 -1.16
N GLU A 111 9.68 -6.44 -0.64
CA GLU A 111 9.85 -5.22 -1.45
C GLU A 111 10.79 -5.44 -2.66
N ALA A 112 11.85 -6.25 -2.48
CA ALA A 112 12.78 -6.60 -3.55
C ALA A 112 12.17 -7.48 -4.66
N GLU A 113 10.99 -8.04 -4.42
CA GLU A 113 10.22 -8.86 -5.36
C GLU A 113 9.09 -8.05 -6.02
N LEU A 114 9.09 -6.73 -5.87
CA LEU A 114 8.13 -5.84 -6.50
C LEU A 114 8.76 -5.10 -7.66
N GLU A 115 7.93 -4.81 -8.65
CA GLU A 115 8.24 -3.88 -9.72
C GLU A 115 7.15 -2.81 -9.82
N TYR A 116 7.49 -1.66 -10.39
CA TYR A 116 6.60 -0.51 -10.49
C TYR A 116 6.51 -0.07 -11.95
N PRO A 117 5.67 -0.74 -12.77
CA PRO A 117 5.53 -0.38 -14.17
C PRO A 117 4.86 1.00 -14.32
N ASP A 118 5.24 1.71 -15.38
CA ASP A 118 4.58 2.95 -15.76
C ASP A 118 3.19 2.69 -16.32
N GLY A 119 2.27 3.65 -16.15
CA GLY A 119 0.96 3.64 -16.81
C GLY A 119 -0.15 2.87 -16.08
N HIS A 120 0.08 2.38 -14.86
CA HIS A 120 -1.00 1.83 -14.04
C HIS A 120 -2.08 2.90 -13.77
N VAL A 121 -3.34 2.54 -13.99
CA VAL A 121 -4.50 3.37 -13.70
C VAL A 121 -5.30 2.68 -12.59
N SER A 122 -5.40 3.33 -11.43
CA SER A 122 -6.27 2.87 -10.36
C SER A 122 -7.62 3.59 -10.43
N LYS A 123 -8.69 2.96 -9.96
CA LYS A 123 -9.96 3.66 -9.75
C LYS A 123 -9.84 4.46 -8.45
N SER A 124 -10.09 5.76 -8.48
CA SER A 124 -10.11 6.57 -7.26
C SER A 124 -11.48 7.15 -6.99
N ILE A 125 -11.83 7.23 -5.71
CA ILE A 125 -13.10 7.78 -5.25
C ILE A 125 -12.88 8.81 -4.16
N TYR A 126 -13.79 9.76 -4.13
CA TYR A 126 -14.05 10.65 -3.01
C TYR A 126 -15.38 10.23 -2.41
N ALA A 127 -15.35 9.81 -1.14
CA ALA A 127 -16.52 9.29 -0.45
C ALA A 127 -16.80 10.06 0.84
N VAL A 128 -18.04 10.02 1.32
CA VAL A 128 -18.46 10.67 2.57
C VAL A 128 -18.86 9.65 3.62
N PHE A 129 -18.35 9.85 4.83
CA PHE A 129 -18.77 9.08 6.01
C PHE A 129 -19.49 10.02 6.99
N ASN A 130 -20.72 9.67 7.37
CA ASN A 130 -21.59 10.55 8.17
C ASN A 130 -21.15 10.54 9.63
N VAL A 131 -20.82 11.71 10.18
CA VAL A 131 -20.48 11.89 11.59
C VAL A 131 -21.76 11.86 12.40
N VAL A 132 -21.78 11.07 13.47
CA VAL A 132 -22.94 10.91 14.37
C VAL A 132 -22.72 11.52 15.74
N SER A 133 -21.47 11.64 16.19
CA SER A 133 -21.16 12.34 17.43
C SER A 133 -19.76 12.95 17.40
N ALA A 134 -19.60 14.03 18.15
CA ALA A 134 -18.33 14.66 18.44
C ALA A 134 -18.04 14.55 19.95
N PRO A 135 -16.78 14.39 20.37
CA PRO A 135 -16.44 14.34 21.78
C PRO A 135 -16.58 15.71 22.45
N SER A 136 -16.70 15.73 23.78
CA SER A 136 -16.78 16.98 24.57
C SER A 136 -15.55 17.87 24.37
N THR A 137 -14.39 17.29 24.05
CA THR A 137 -13.14 18.00 23.72
C THR A 137 -13.26 18.91 22.50
N SER A 138 -14.28 18.70 21.66
CA SER A 138 -14.58 19.58 20.53
C SER A 138 -15.22 20.91 20.95
N ASN A 139 -15.52 21.11 22.24
CA ASN A 139 -16.12 22.34 22.79
C ASN A 139 -17.35 22.83 22.03
N GLY A 140 -18.17 21.90 21.53
CA GLY A 140 -19.38 22.21 20.75
C GLY A 140 -19.11 22.81 19.36
N LEU A 141 -17.85 22.85 18.89
CA LEU A 141 -17.49 23.49 17.62
C LEU A 141 -18.20 22.87 16.41
N LEU A 142 -18.62 21.61 16.51
CA LEU A 142 -19.24 20.83 15.44
C LEU A 142 -20.78 20.69 15.57
N GLU A 143 -21.36 21.04 16.72
CA GLU A 143 -22.77 20.77 17.05
C GLU A 143 -23.76 21.37 16.04
N GLU A 144 -23.46 22.57 15.55
CA GLU A 144 -24.30 23.31 14.59
C GLU A 144 -24.42 22.63 13.22
N PHE A 145 -23.52 21.69 12.88
CA PHE A 145 -23.52 21.00 11.58
C PHE A 145 -24.20 19.64 11.61
N PHE A 146 -24.56 19.13 12.79
CA PHE A 146 -25.31 17.89 12.91
C PHE A 146 -26.77 18.09 12.47
N PRO A 147 -27.41 17.07 11.84
CA PRO A 147 -26.89 15.72 11.58
C PRO A 147 -26.19 15.55 10.22
N ASN A 148 -25.92 16.63 9.49
CA ASN A 148 -25.48 16.58 8.08
C ASN A 148 -23.95 16.69 7.91
N LEU A 149 -23.19 16.48 8.99
CA LEU A 149 -21.74 16.58 8.99
C LEU A 149 -21.12 15.28 8.47
N CYS A 150 -20.23 15.38 7.49
CA CYS A 150 -19.59 14.25 6.85
C CYS A 150 -18.07 14.43 6.77
N LEU A 151 -17.34 13.33 6.92
CA LEU A 151 -15.91 13.23 6.62
C LEU A 151 -15.75 12.93 5.13
N ALA A 152 -15.09 13.81 4.37
CA ALA A 152 -14.77 13.53 2.97
C ALA A 152 -13.43 12.79 2.90
N ILE A 153 -13.45 11.50 2.55
CA ILE A 153 -12.25 10.69 2.38
C ILE A 153 -11.89 10.54 0.90
N TRP A 154 -10.63 10.22 0.63
CA TRP A 154 -10.16 9.84 -0.70
C TRP A 154 -9.41 8.52 -0.64
N THR A 155 -9.62 7.67 -1.65
CA THR A 155 -8.87 6.42 -1.82
C THR A 155 -8.68 6.06 -3.29
N THR A 156 -7.57 5.41 -3.60
CA THR A 156 -7.28 4.79 -4.91
C THR A 156 -7.55 3.28 -4.91
N THR A 157 -8.05 2.75 -3.79
CA THR A 157 -8.37 1.33 -3.60
C THR A 157 -9.77 1.17 -2.99
N PRO A 158 -10.85 1.46 -3.73
CA PRO A 158 -12.23 1.34 -3.24
C PRO A 158 -12.52 0.00 -2.55
N TRP A 159 -11.98 -1.10 -3.09
CA TRP A 159 -12.11 -2.45 -2.52
C TRP A 159 -11.65 -2.60 -1.06
N THR A 160 -10.90 -1.63 -0.51
CA THR A 160 -10.46 -1.64 0.91
C THR A 160 -11.48 -1.03 1.86
N VAL A 161 -12.49 -0.30 1.37
CA VAL A 161 -13.52 0.36 2.20
C VAL A 161 -14.33 -0.62 3.06
N PRO A 162 -14.70 -1.85 2.62
CA PRO A 162 -15.36 -2.83 3.49
C PRO A 162 -14.58 -3.18 4.76
N ALA A 163 -13.25 -3.00 4.76
CA ALA A 163 -12.37 -3.27 5.89
C ALA A 163 -12.00 -1.99 6.68
N ASN A 164 -12.69 -0.87 6.42
CA ASN A 164 -12.44 0.38 7.10
C ASN A 164 -12.78 0.25 8.60
N ALA A 165 -11.84 0.67 9.44
CA ALA A 165 -11.96 0.62 10.90
C ALA A 165 -11.90 2.01 11.56
N ALA A 166 -11.36 3.01 10.85
CA ALA A 166 -11.29 4.39 11.31
C ALA A 166 -11.12 5.37 10.13
N VAL A 167 -11.23 6.66 10.40
CA VAL A 167 -10.70 7.72 9.52
C VAL A 167 -9.58 8.41 10.26
N ALA A 168 -8.39 8.42 9.67
CA ALA A 168 -7.23 9.09 10.23
C ALA A 168 -7.13 10.55 9.74
N VAL A 169 -6.80 11.43 10.67
CA VAL A 169 -6.52 12.85 10.44
C VAL A 169 -5.13 13.22 10.98
N ASN A 170 -4.55 14.30 10.48
CA ASN A 170 -3.32 14.86 11.04
C ASN A 170 -3.67 15.90 12.11
N ALA A 171 -3.25 15.68 13.35
CA ALA A 171 -3.58 16.58 14.46
C ALA A 171 -3.05 18.02 14.29
N LYS A 172 -2.01 18.24 13.47
CA LYS A 172 -1.37 19.54 13.26
C LYS A 172 -1.96 20.32 12.08
N LEU A 173 -2.69 19.65 11.17
CA LEU A 173 -3.28 20.31 10.02
C LEU A 173 -4.57 21.05 10.40
N GLN A 174 -4.84 22.14 9.69
CA GLN A 174 -6.14 22.81 9.76
C GLN A 174 -7.14 22.15 8.80
N TYR A 175 -8.35 21.97 9.30
CA TYR A 175 -9.48 21.43 8.57
C TYR A 175 -10.58 22.48 8.49
N ALA A 176 -11.37 22.40 7.43
CA ALA A 176 -12.52 23.24 7.17
C ALA A 176 -13.80 22.40 7.15
N VAL A 177 -14.83 22.89 7.84
CA VAL A 177 -16.21 22.47 7.60
C VAL A 177 -16.73 23.31 6.44
N THR A 178 -17.08 22.66 5.34
CA THR A 178 -17.48 23.31 4.09
C THR A 178 -18.91 22.97 3.72
N GLU A 179 -19.66 23.95 3.20
CA GLU A 179 -20.96 23.73 2.57
C GLU A 179 -20.79 23.73 1.06
N VAL A 180 -21.38 22.76 0.38
CA VAL A 180 -21.42 22.71 -1.08
C VAL A 180 -22.48 23.71 -1.56
N LEU A 181 -22.10 24.75 -2.31
CA LEU A 181 -23.04 25.79 -2.72
C LEU A 181 -23.70 25.53 -4.07
N GLU A 182 -22.90 25.29 -5.12
CA GLU A 182 -23.39 25.15 -6.51
C GLU A 182 -22.51 24.15 -7.27
N LEU A 183 -23.13 23.43 -8.21
CA LEU A 183 -22.41 22.71 -9.26
C LEU A 183 -22.07 23.73 -10.33
N LEU A 184 -20.78 23.90 -10.62
CA LEU A 184 -20.35 24.68 -11.76
C LEU A 184 -20.72 23.87 -13.01
N GLU A 185 -21.50 24.44 -13.92
CA GLU A 185 -21.92 23.77 -15.17
C GLU A 185 -20.74 23.07 -15.86
N GLU A 186 -21.04 21.92 -16.48
CA GLU A 186 -20.09 20.96 -17.06
C GLU A 186 -18.89 21.64 -17.70
N SER A 187 -17.75 21.63 -17.00
CA SER A 187 -16.47 21.97 -17.61
C SER A 187 -16.24 20.97 -18.73
N SER A 188 -16.37 21.48 -19.96
CA SER A 188 -16.36 20.73 -21.19
C SER A 188 -15.16 19.79 -21.22
N VAL A 189 -15.47 18.52 -21.47
CA VAL A 189 -14.54 17.41 -21.61
C VAL A 189 -13.34 17.81 -22.47
N VAL A 190 -12.13 17.76 -21.90
CA VAL A 190 -10.91 17.68 -22.72
C VAL A 190 -10.82 16.24 -23.24
N PRO A 191 -10.89 16.00 -24.55
CA PRO A 191 -10.86 14.65 -25.10
C PRO A 191 -9.49 14.00 -24.83
N GLY A 192 -9.47 12.94 -24.02
CA GLY A 192 -8.27 12.14 -23.72
C GLY A 192 -8.14 11.60 -22.29
N SER A 193 -8.88 12.16 -21.32
CA SER A 193 -8.94 11.62 -19.95
C SER A 193 -10.17 10.74 -19.77
N GLY A 194 -10.01 9.52 -19.24
CA GLY A 194 -11.14 8.64 -18.90
C GLY A 194 -12.20 9.39 -18.08
N LYS A 195 -13.48 9.10 -18.35
CA LYS A 195 -14.62 9.89 -17.88
C LYS A 195 -14.62 10.00 -16.35
N ARG A 196 -14.58 11.23 -15.82
CA ARG A 196 -14.94 11.52 -14.42
C ARG A 196 -16.43 11.32 -14.24
N ARG A 197 -16.83 10.80 -13.08
CA ARG A 197 -18.24 10.60 -12.71
C ARG A 197 -18.52 11.29 -11.38
N LEU A 198 -19.46 12.23 -11.36
CA LEU A 198 -20.00 12.77 -10.12
C LEU A 198 -20.96 11.76 -9.49
N GLY A 199 -20.83 11.59 -8.18
CA GLY A 199 -21.70 10.71 -7.41
C GLY A 199 -23.09 11.30 -7.19
N SER A 200 -24.01 10.43 -6.80
CA SER A 200 -25.43 10.73 -6.62
C SER A 200 -25.69 11.65 -5.43
N LEU A 201 -24.76 11.77 -4.48
CA LEU A 201 -24.83 12.70 -3.35
C LEU A 201 -24.98 14.17 -3.80
N LEU A 202 -24.19 14.60 -4.79
CA LEU A 202 -24.18 15.99 -5.25
C LEU A 202 -25.40 16.35 -6.11
N LYS A 203 -26.18 15.37 -6.55
CA LYS A 203 -27.38 15.56 -7.39
C LYS A 203 -28.64 15.86 -6.56
N ARG A 204 -28.55 15.79 -5.24
CA ARG A 204 -29.70 15.99 -4.35
C ARG A 204 -29.93 17.47 -4.08
N GLU A 205 -31.14 17.96 -4.33
CA GLU A 205 -31.55 19.34 -4.03
C GLU A 205 -31.89 19.53 -2.54
N GLU A 206 -32.40 18.49 -1.89
CA GLU A 206 -32.89 18.57 -0.52
C GLU A 206 -31.80 18.21 0.50
N ARG A 207 -31.14 19.27 0.97
CA ARG A 207 -30.16 19.35 2.09
C ARG A 207 -28.75 18.85 1.76
N LYS A 208 -27.87 19.80 1.41
CA LYS A 208 -26.47 19.54 1.06
C LYS A 208 -25.64 19.21 2.32
N PRO A 209 -24.72 18.22 2.24
CA PRO A 209 -23.91 17.83 3.39
C PRO A 209 -22.86 18.90 3.71
N TYR A 210 -22.49 18.99 4.99
CA TYR A 210 -21.29 19.72 5.41
C TYR A 210 -20.10 18.78 5.33
N LEU A 211 -19.09 19.12 4.54
CA LEU A 211 -17.91 18.29 4.31
C LEU A 211 -16.72 18.79 5.10
N ILE A 212 -16.11 17.90 5.89
CA ILE A 212 -14.81 18.13 6.51
C ILE A 212 -13.71 17.74 5.52
N VAL A 213 -12.84 18.71 5.21
CA VAL A 213 -11.65 18.56 4.35
C VAL A 213 -10.48 19.35 4.94
N ALA A 214 -9.24 19.03 4.58
CA ALA A 214 -8.11 19.88 4.93
C ALA A 214 -8.25 21.26 4.26
N LEU A 215 -7.99 22.32 5.03
CA LEU A 215 -8.23 23.71 4.62
C LEU A 215 -7.47 24.05 3.32
N ASP A 216 -6.19 23.69 3.25
CA ASP A 216 -5.32 23.98 2.08
C ASP A 216 -5.78 23.25 0.80
N LEU A 217 -6.56 22.18 0.94
CA LEU A 217 -7.06 21.40 -0.19
C LEU A 217 -8.38 21.94 -0.75
N VAL A 218 -9.06 22.87 -0.07
CA VAL A 218 -10.36 23.42 -0.53
C VAL A 218 -10.31 23.91 -1.98
N PRO A 219 -9.37 24.78 -2.41
CA PRO A 219 -9.34 25.25 -3.81
C PRO A 219 -9.09 24.13 -4.83
N THR A 220 -8.27 23.13 -4.44
CA THR A 220 -8.01 21.97 -5.29
C THR A 220 -9.25 21.11 -5.43
N LEU A 221 -10.00 20.90 -4.35
CA LEU A 221 -11.22 20.10 -4.33
C LEU A 221 -12.36 20.80 -5.07
N GLU A 222 -12.52 22.11 -4.96
CA GLU A 222 -13.48 22.90 -5.75
C GLU A 222 -13.25 22.68 -7.26
N ALA A 223 -12.02 22.88 -7.72
CA ALA A 223 -11.65 22.69 -9.13
C ALA A 223 -11.81 21.23 -9.59
N LYS A 224 -11.62 20.27 -8.68
CA LYS A 224 -11.67 18.85 -9.01
C LYS A 224 -13.09 18.31 -9.07
N TRP A 225 -13.91 18.67 -8.08
CA TRP A 225 -15.31 18.25 -7.97
C TRP A 225 -16.25 19.12 -8.81
N GLY A 226 -15.77 20.26 -9.34
CA GLY A 226 -16.61 21.18 -10.11
C GLY A 226 -17.69 21.82 -9.25
N VAL A 227 -17.37 22.10 -7.98
CA VAL A 227 -18.30 22.72 -7.02
C VAL A 227 -17.64 23.90 -6.35
N LYS A 228 -18.47 24.81 -5.82
CA LYS A 228 -18.01 25.83 -4.87
C LYS A 228 -18.19 25.34 -3.43
N LEU A 229 -17.13 25.44 -2.62
CA LEU A 229 -17.09 25.04 -1.22
C LEU A 229 -17.00 26.30 -0.35
N ALA A 230 -18.08 26.63 0.35
CA ALA A 230 -18.06 27.71 1.32
C ALA A 230 -17.55 27.22 2.67
N VAL A 231 -16.40 27.73 3.11
CA VAL A 231 -15.87 27.46 4.45
C VAL A 231 -16.78 28.11 5.49
N LYS A 232 -17.40 27.29 6.34
CA LYS A 232 -18.26 27.74 7.45
C LYS A 232 -17.47 27.85 8.74
N LYS A 233 -16.50 26.96 8.94
CA LYS A 233 -15.68 26.91 10.15
C LYS A 233 -14.34 26.28 9.88
N THR A 234 -13.33 26.70 10.63
CA THR A 234 -12.00 26.08 10.64
C THR A 234 -11.70 25.52 12.02
N LEU A 235 -10.97 24.40 12.05
CA LEU A 235 -10.61 23.69 13.27
C LEU A 235 -9.31 22.93 13.07
N LEU A 236 -8.62 22.66 14.18
CA LEU A 236 -7.39 21.87 14.16
C LEU A 236 -7.74 20.37 14.11
N GLY A 237 -6.95 19.55 13.41
CA GLY A 237 -7.24 18.11 13.28
C GLY A 237 -7.37 17.37 14.61
N SER A 238 -6.69 17.82 15.66
CA SER A 238 -6.83 17.29 17.04
C SER A 238 -8.26 17.39 17.59
N VAL A 239 -9.07 18.35 17.12
CA VAL A 239 -10.48 18.51 17.50
C VAL A 239 -11.35 17.39 16.95
N LEU A 240 -10.93 16.75 15.85
CA LEU A 240 -11.66 15.65 15.21
C LEU A 240 -11.37 14.29 15.84
N GLU A 241 -10.31 14.17 16.66
CA GLU A 241 -9.97 12.93 17.34
C GLU A 241 -11.14 12.45 18.18
N SER A 242 -11.48 11.16 18.11
CA SER A 242 -12.61 10.53 18.81
C SER A 242 -14.01 10.93 18.34
N CYS A 243 -14.16 11.73 17.27
CA CYS A 243 -15.45 11.82 16.58
C CYS A 243 -15.91 10.42 16.12
N ARG A 244 -17.21 10.16 16.13
CA ARG A 244 -17.79 8.89 15.68
C ARG A 244 -18.50 9.12 14.36
N TYR A 245 -18.27 8.24 13.40
CA TYR A 245 -19.00 8.20 12.14
C TYR A 245 -19.62 6.83 11.91
N ILE A 246 -20.63 6.77 11.06
CA ILE A 246 -21.24 5.52 10.63
C ILE A 246 -20.55 5.03 9.38
N HIS A 247 -20.01 3.81 9.45
CA HIS A 247 -19.40 3.14 8.32
C HIS A 247 -20.43 2.95 7.19
N PRO A 248 -20.13 3.31 5.94
CA PRO A 248 -21.14 3.41 4.88
C PRO A 248 -21.75 2.07 4.47
N ILE A 249 -21.03 0.96 4.69
CA ILE A 249 -21.46 -0.41 4.33
C ILE A 249 -22.14 -1.13 5.50
N ASN A 250 -21.38 -1.51 6.53
CA ASN A 250 -21.92 -2.30 7.65
C ASN A 250 -22.74 -1.50 8.69
N LYS A 251 -22.82 -0.17 8.55
CA LYS A 251 -23.54 0.76 9.44
C LYS A 251 -23.09 0.75 10.91
N VAL A 252 -21.90 0.21 11.21
CA VAL A 252 -21.30 0.24 12.54
C VAL A 252 -20.67 1.61 12.79
N GLU A 253 -20.67 2.06 14.04
CA GLU A 253 -19.93 3.26 14.42
C GLU A 253 -18.42 3.01 14.48
N CYS A 254 -17.66 3.89 13.85
CA CYS A 254 -16.21 3.88 13.81
C CYS A 254 -15.62 5.20 14.31
N PRO A 255 -14.42 5.19 14.91
CA PRO A 255 -13.76 6.40 15.41
C PRO A 255 -12.99 7.15 14.32
N VAL A 256 -12.88 8.46 14.47
CA VAL A 256 -11.82 9.27 13.88
C VAL A 256 -10.60 9.23 14.80
N VAL A 257 -9.42 9.01 14.22
CA VAL A 257 -8.17 8.83 14.96
C VAL A 257 -7.10 9.81 14.49
N VAL A 258 -6.14 10.12 15.35
CA VAL A 258 -4.94 10.87 14.93
C VAL A 258 -3.93 9.90 14.31
N GLY A 259 -3.77 10.01 13.00
CA GLY A 259 -2.74 9.32 12.21
C GLY A 259 -1.37 9.99 12.34
N GLY A 260 -0.49 9.70 11.37
CA GLY A 260 0.89 10.20 11.34
C GLY A 260 1.13 11.27 10.27
N ASP A 261 2.41 11.58 10.06
CA ASP A 261 2.85 12.57 9.08
C ASP A 261 2.66 12.12 7.61
N TYR A 262 2.20 10.88 7.38
CA TYR A 262 1.81 10.39 6.05
C TYR A 262 0.55 11.08 5.49
N ILE A 263 -0.23 11.74 6.35
CA ILE A 263 -1.40 12.53 5.97
C ILE A 263 -0.95 13.96 5.68
N THR A 264 -0.97 14.34 4.41
CA THR A 264 -0.47 15.64 3.91
C THR A 264 -1.52 16.36 3.08
N THR A 265 -1.21 17.60 2.70
CA THR A 265 -2.01 18.43 1.79
C THR A 265 -1.52 18.35 0.33
N GLU A 266 -0.68 17.35 -0.02
CA GLU A 266 -0.22 17.15 -1.40
C GLU A 266 -1.27 16.48 -2.31
N SER A 267 -2.19 15.70 -1.74
CA SER A 267 -3.24 15.00 -2.50
C SER A 267 -4.39 14.50 -1.63
N GLY A 268 -5.51 14.14 -2.26
CA GLY A 268 -6.69 13.62 -1.57
C GLY A 268 -7.54 14.71 -0.94
N THR A 269 -8.01 14.48 0.28
CA THR A 269 -8.84 15.42 1.06
C THR A 269 -8.21 15.83 2.39
N GLY A 270 -7.06 15.25 2.75
CA GLY A 270 -6.48 15.37 4.09
C GLY A 270 -7.12 14.46 5.14
N LEU A 271 -8.08 13.61 4.75
CA LEU A 271 -8.65 12.54 5.58
C LEU A 271 -8.41 11.20 4.90
N VAL A 272 -7.83 10.26 5.63
CA VAL A 272 -7.46 8.94 5.11
C VAL A 272 -8.34 7.90 5.78
N HIS A 273 -9.14 7.17 5.00
CA HIS A 273 -9.84 6.00 5.53
C HIS A 273 -8.79 4.94 5.89
N THR A 274 -8.93 4.32 7.06
CA THR A 274 -7.92 3.43 7.64
C THR A 274 -8.44 2.00 7.66
N ALA A 275 -7.76 1.11 6.96
CA ALA A 275 -8.04 -0.32 6.91
C ALA A 275 -6.78 -1.09 7.33
N PRO A 276 -6.60 -1.39 8.65
CA PRO A 276 -5.34 -1.94 9.18
C PRO A 276 -4.86 -3.24 8.52
N GLY A 277 -5.76 -4.01 7.89
CA GLY A 277 -5.40 -5.20 7.14
C GLY A 277 -4.84 -4.96 5.73
N HIS A 278 -4.80 -3.71 5.25
CA HIS A 278 -4.51 -3.38 3.86
C HIS A 278 -3.50 -2.23 3.67
N GLY A 279 -2.82 -1.81 4.73
CA GLY A 279 -1.79 -0.78 4.63
C GLY A 279 -0.85 -0.78 5.84
N GLN A 280 0.44 -0.52 5.61
CA GLN A 280 1.43 -0.50 6.69
C GLN A 280 1.18 0.64 7.68
N GLU A 281 0.90 1.86 7.20
CA GLU A 281 0.57 3.01 8.06
C GLU A 281 -0.77 2.82 8.79
N ASP A 282 -1.74 2.21 8.10
CA ASP A 282 -3.03 1.88 8.68
C ASP A 282 -2.89 0.84 9.80
N TYR A 283 -1.98 -0.12 9.64
CA TYR A 283 -1.68 -1.11 10.68
C TYR A 283 -1.03 -0.49 11.90
N VAL A 284 -0.04 0.40 11.71
CA VAL A 284 0.61 1.10 12.83
C VAL A 284 -0.41 1.97 13.58
N THR A 285 -1.22 2.72 12.85
CA THR A 285 -2.33 3.51 13.43
C THR A 285 -3.34 2.60 14.12
N GLY A 286 -3.67 1.46 13.51
CA GLY A 286 -4.57 0.47 14.09
C GLY A 286 -4.07 -0.11 15.40
N LEU A 287 -2.78 -0.46 15.49
CA LEU A 287 -2.17 -0.92 16.74
C LEU A 287 -2.21 0.15 17.84
N LYS A 288 -1.96 1.41 17.50
CA LYS A 288 -1.99 2.53 18.45
C LYS A 288 -3.37 2.70 19.12
N TYR A 289 -4.45 2.51 18.38
CA TYR A 289 -5.82 2.69 18.87
C TYR A 289 -6.57 1.38 19.16
N GLY A 290 -5.92 0.22 19.02
CA GLY A 290 -6.56 -1.08 19.20
C GLY A 290 -7.65 -1.39 18.15
N LEU A 291 -7.49 -0.91 16.92
CA LEU A 291 -8.43 -1.17 15.83
C LEU A 291 -8.33 -2.62 15.32
N PRO A 292 -9.44 -3.22 14.85
CA PRO A 292 -9.41 -4.57 14.33
C PRO A 292 -8.64 -4.66 13.00
N VAL A 293 -7.80 -5.69 12.86
CA VAL A 293 -7.02 -5.97 11.64
C VAL A 293 -7.80 -6.90 10.72
N ILE A 294 -8.89 -6.36 10.17
CA ILE A 294 -9.78 -7.07 9.24
C ILE A 294 -9.14 -7.08 7.85
N SER A 295 -9.18 -8.24 7.18
CA SER A 295 -8.69 -8.38 5.81
C SER A 295 -9.57 -9.38 5.08
N PRO A 296 -10.75 -8.95 4.57
CA PRO A 296 -11.79 -9.83 4.10
C PRO A 296 -11.50 -10.32 2.67
N VAL A 297 -10.24 -10.67 2.39
CA VAL A 297 -9.73 -11.07 1.07
C VAL A 297 -9.00 -12.40 1.20
N GLY A 298 -9.31 -13.34 0.32
CA GLY A 298 -8.70 -14.65 0.23
C GLY A 298 -7.34 -14.63 -0.47
N ASP A 299 -6.69 -15.79 -0.50
CA ASP A 299 -5.36 -15.95 -1.09
C ASP A 299 -5.34 -15.72 -2.62
N ASP A 300 -6.49 -15.88 -3.28
CA ASP A 300 -6.67 -15.69 -4.71
C ASP A 300 -7.09 -14.26 -5.10
N GLY A 301 -7.13 -13.33 -4.15
CA GLY A 301 -7.51 -11.94 -4.39
C GLY A 301 -9.01 -11.71 -4.53
N LYS A 302 -9.84 -12.64 -4.06
CA LYS A 302 -11.29 -12.47 -4.00
C LYS A 302 -11.75 -12.11 -2.60
N PHE A 303 -12.84 -11.35 -2.50
CA PHE A 303 -13.48 -11.13 -1.22
C PHE A 303 -13.96 -12.44 -0.59
N THR A 304 -13.85 -12.52 0.73
CA THR A 304 -14.38 -13.63 1.55
C THR A 304 -15.79 -13.30 2.06
N GLU A 305 -16.39 -14.23 2.80
CA GLU A 305 -17.70 -14.04 3.45
C GLU A 305 -17.72 -12.84 4.42
N GLU A 306 -16.56 -12.47 5.01
CA GLU A 306 -16.42 -11.28 5.86
C GLU A 306 -16.77 -9.97 5.13
N ALA A 307 -16.70 -9.94 3.80
CA ALA A 307 -17.08 -8.78 2.99
C ALA A 307 -18.60 -8.72 2.69
N GLY A 308 -19.38 -9.67 3.21
CA GLY A 308 -20.84 -9.72 3.03
C GLY A 308 -21.23 -9.85 1.56
N GLN A 309 -21.99 -8.88 1.06
CA GLN A 309 -22.55 -8.87 -0.30
C GLN A 309 -21.49 -8.86 -1.43
N PHE A 310 -20.22 -8.58 -1.12
CA PHE A 310 -19.13 -8.58 -2.11
C PHE A 310 -18.41 -9.93 -2.24
N ASN A 311 -18.80 -10.92 -1.44
CA ASN A 311 -18.15 -12.24 -1.37
C ASN A 311 -17.93 -12.86 -2.77
N GLY A 312 -16.73 -13.37 -3.01
CA GLY A 312 -16.34 -14.05 -4.25
C GLY A 312 -15.95 -13.13 -5.41
N LEU A 313 -16.10 -11.80 -5.30
CA LEU A 313 -15.68 -10.85 -6.33
C LEU A 313 -14.16 -10.59 -6.27
N ASP A 314 -13.51 -10.48 -7.42
CA ASP A 314 -12.09 -10.13 -7.52
C ASP A 314 -11.86 -8.67 -7.10
N VAL A 315 -11.00 -8.44 -6.11
CA VAL A 315 -10.83 -7.11 -5.49
C VAL A 315 -10.17 -6.09 -6.42
N LEU A 316 -9.44 -6.54 -7.45
CA LEU A 316 -8.78 -5.67 -8.43
C LEU A 316 -9.65 -5.44 -9.68
N GLY A 317 -10.62 -6.32 -9.93
CA GLY A 317 -11.63 -6.22 -10.99
C GLY A 317 -13.01 -5.83 -10.46
N ASP A 318 -13.97 -6.75 -10.57
CA ASP A 318 -15.40 -6.49 -10.34
C ASP A 318 -15.72 -6.03 -8.91
N GLY A 319 -14.92 -6.46 -7.92
CA GLY A 319 -15.07 -6.05 -6.53
C GLY A 319 -14.88 -4.54 -6.32
N ASN A 320 -13.95 -3.91 -7.07
CA ASN A 320 -13.80 -2.46 -7.03
C ASN A 320 -15.06 -1.76 -7.55
N ALA A 321 -15.63 -2.24 -8.66
CA ALA A 321 -16.83 -1.65 -9.24
C ALA A 321 -18.02 -1.80 -8.28
N ALA A 322 -18.25 -3.01 -7.77
CA ALA A 322 -19.34 -3.30 -6.85
C ALA A 322 -19.31 -2.45 -5.57
N VAL A 323 -18.12 -2.21 -4.99
CA VAL A 323 -18.01 -1.34 -3.82
C VAL A 323 -18.35 0.11 -4.17
N VAL A 324 -17.88 0.61 -5.31
CA VAL A 324 -18.18 1.99 -5.74
C VAL A 324 -19.67 2.18 -6.04
N ASP A 325 -20.28 1.21 -6.73
CA ASP A 325 -21.70 1.26 -7.06
C ASP A 325 -22.55 1.24 -5.79
N TYR A 326 -22.23 0.35 -4.84
CA TYR A 326 -22.92 0.32 -3.56
C TYR A 326 -22.77 1.62 -2.77
N LEU A 327 -21.56 2.20 -2.72
CA LEU A 327 -21.35 3.48 -2.05
C LEU A 327 -22.16 4.59 -2.73
N ASP A 328 -22.29 4.60 -4.05
CA ASP A 328 -23.10 5.59 -4.75
C ASP A 328 -24.59 5.42 -4.47
N ASP A 329 -25.09 4.18 -4.44
CA ASP A 329 -26.46 3.85 -4.06
C ASP A 329 -26.79 4.29 -2.63
N GLN A 330 -25.80 4.25 -1.74
CA GLN A 330 -25.91 4.77 -0.36
C GLN A 330 -25.71 6.29 -0.27
N LEU A 331 -25.64 7.01 -1.40
CA LEU A 331 -25.35 8.44 -1.47
C LEU A 331 -24.05 8.82 -0.77
N ALA A 332 -23.06 7.92 -0.79
CA ALA A 332 -21.78 8.10 -0.12
C ALA A 332 -20.64 8.51 -1.07
N ILE A 333 -20.90 8.71 -2.38
CA ILE A 333 -19.87 9.12 -3.35
C ILE A 333 -20.05 10.59 -3.73
N ILE A 334 -18.95 11.35 -3.68
CA ILE A 334 -18.83 12.71 -4.22
C ILE A 334 -18.44 12.61 -5.70
N MET A 335 -17.37 11.86 -5.99
CA MET A 335 -16.80 11.75 -7.32
C MET A 335 -15.96 10.47 -7.45
N GLU A 336 -15.98 9.88 -8.64
CA GLU A 336 -15.11 8.81 -9.11
C GLU A 336 -14.29 9.30 -10.30
N GLU A 337 -13.00 8.96 -10.33
CA GLU A 337 -12.14 9.23 -11.49
C GLU A 337 -11.06 8.15 -11.67
N PRO A 338 -10.61 7.92 -12.92
CA PRO A 338 -9.38 7.17 -13.16
C PRO A 338 -8.19 7.96 -12.61
N TYR A 339 -7.39 7.28 -11.79
CA TYR A 339 -6.19 7.81 -11.19
C TYR A 339 -4.95 7.19 -11.82
N SER A 340 -4.39 7.94 -12.75
CA SER A 340 -3.00 7.80 -13.18
C SER A 340 -2.41 9.19 -13.07
N LYS A 341 -1.34 9.39 -12.30
CA LYS A 341 -0.63 10.67 -12.34
C LYS A 341 0.10 10.76 -13.67
N LEU A 342 -0.62 11.20 -14.71
CA LEU A 342 -0.10 11.78 -15.93
C LEU A 342 -0.91 13.07 -16.20
N LYS A 343 -0.40 14.19 -15.69
CA LYS A 343 -0.65 15.51 -16.27
C LYS A 343 0.70 16.19 -16.47
N SER A 344 1.33 15.92 -17.61
CA SER A 344 2.25 16.89 -18.20
C SER A 344 1.39 17.95 -18.87
N PHE A 345 1.06 19.01 -18.15
CA PHE A 345 0.80 20.29 -18.82
C PHE A 345 2.12 21.04 -18.79
N LEU A 346 2.86 20.98 -19.89
CA LEU A 346 3.96 21.88 -20.15
C LEU A 346 3.35 23.26 -20.42
N TYR A 347 3.08 24.04 -19.37
CA TYR A 347 2.87 25.47 -19.57
C TYR A 347 4.23 26.09 -19.88
N ILE A 348 4.52 26.30 -21.17
CA ILE A 348 5.54 27.27 -21.55
C ILE A 348 4.94 28.65 -21.32
N THR A 349 4.99 29.15 -20.08
CA THR A 349 4.86 30.60 -19.85
C THR A 349 6.21 31.21 -20.23
N GLY A 350 6.32 31.65 -21.49
CA GLY A 350 7.54 32.28 -21.99
C GLY A 350 7.86 33.58 -21.25
N ARG A 351 9.10 33.70 -20.77
CA ARG A 351 10.07 34.80 -21.01
C ARG A 351 11.22 34.67 -20.00
N ASN A 352 12.04 33.64 -20.17
CA ASN A 352 13.48 33.61 -19.85
C ASN A 352 13.96 32.19 -20.16
N LYS A 353 14.94 32.06 -21.06
CA LYS A 353 15.45 30.77 -21.53
C LYS A 353 16.23 29.98 -20.46
N ASP A 354 16.47 30.58 -19.30
CA ASP A 354 17.46 30.08 -18.34
C ASP A 354 16.86 29.58 -17.02
N GLN A 355 15.54 29.45 -16.91
CA GLN A 355 14.91 28.91 -15.70
C GLN A 355 13.79 27.92 -16.05
N THR A 356 14.18 26.68 -16.29
CA THR A 356 13.28 25.54 -16.41
C THR A 356 13.07 24.93 -15.02
N ASP A 357 12.03 25.36 -14.31
CA ASP A 357 11.54 24.61 -13.15
C ASP A 357 10.87 23.33 -13.67
N ILE A 358 11.61 22.22 -13.59
CA ILE A 358 11.09 20.89 -13.86
C ILE A 358 10.14 20.53 -12.72
N LEU A 359 8.86 20.82 -12.89
CA LEU A 359 7.79 20.24 -12.09
C LEU A 359 7.87 18.71 -12.24
N ARG A 360 8.51 18.04 -11.27
CA ARG A 360 8.57 16.58 -11.19
C ARG A 360 7.17 16.04 -10.90
N THR A 361 6.40 15.78 -11.94
CA THR A 361 5.14 15.04 -11.83
C THR A 361 5.44 13.66 -11.25
N ARG A 362 5.12 13.42 -9.98
CA ARG A 362 5.25 12.10 -9.36
C ARG A 362 4.29 11.15 -10.10
N LYS A 363 4.81 10.17 -10.84
CA LYS A 363 3.96 9.13 -11.46
C LYS A 363 3.26 8.31 -10.38
N HIS A 364 2.02 7.88 -10.62
CA HIS A 364 1.33 6.94 -9.73
C HIS A 364 2.04 5.61 -9.85
N LYS A 365 2.66 5.15 -8.76
CA LYS A 365 3.39 3.90 -8.71
C LYS A 365 2.51 2.87 -8.03
N TYR A 366 2.26 1.76 -8.74
CA TYR A 366 1.53 0.63 -8.19
C TYR A 366 2.43 -0.61 -8.22
N PRO A 367 2.49 -1.40 -7.13
CA PRO A 367 3.38 -2.55 -7.04
C PRO A 367 2.84 -3.77 -7.80
N TYR A 368 3.69 -4.37 -8.62
CA TYR A 368 3.41 -5.57 -9.39
C TYR A 368 4.36 -6.69 -8.96
N ASP A 369 3.87 -7.93 -9.06
CA ASP A 369 4.69 -9.12 -8.87
C ASP A 369 5.72 -9.19 -10.00
N TRP A 370 7.01 -9.11 -9.66
CA TRP A 370 8.08 -9.09 -10.64
C TRP A 370 8.12 -10.34 -11.54
N ARG A 371 7.52 -11.45 -11.11
CA ARG A 371 7.48 -12.71 -11.85
C ARG A 371 6.31 -12.75 -12.83
N THR A 372 5.11 -12.46 -12.32
CA THR A 372 3.87 -12.62 -13.10
C THR A 372 3.45 -11.37 -13.84
N LYS A 373 4.08 -10.21 -13.54
CA LYS A 373 3.75 -8.90 -14.10
C LYS A 373 2.28 -8.52 -13.84
N LYS A 374 1.73 -8.98 -12.72
CA LYS A 374 0.35 -8.69 -12.28
C LYS A 374 0.34 -7.82 -11.03
N PRO A 375 -0.70 -6.99 -10.83
CA PRO A 375 -0.77 -6.11 -9.67
C PRO A 375 -0.84 -6.90 -8.36
N THR A 376 -0.21 -6.35 -7.32
CA THR A 376 -0.23 -6.90 -5.96
C THR A 376 -1.22 -6.13 -5.09
N ILE A 377 -1.59 -6.70 -3.95
CA ILE A 377 -2.39 -6.04 -2.93
C ILE A 377 -1.66 -6.07 -1.60
N PHE A 378 -2.02 -5.16 -0.69
CA PHE A 378 -1.70 -5.36 0.71
C PHE A 378 -2.78 -6.20 1.38
N ARG A 379 -2.38 -7.22 2.10
CA ARG A 379 -3.29 -8.10 2.84
C ARG A 379 -2.64 -8.55 4.13
N ALA A 380 -3.39 -8.52 5.23
CA ALA A 380 -2.94 -9.06 6.49
C ALA A 380 -2.99 -10.59 6.45
N THR A 381 -1.83 -11.20 6.67
CA THR A 381 -1.68 -12.64 6.75
C THR A 381 -0.80 -12.98 7.95
N GLU A 382 -1.02 -14.15 8.53
CA GLU A 382 -0.11 -14.69 9.54
C GLU A 382 1.16 -15.17 8.85
N GLN A 383 2.28 -14.55 9.21
CA GLN A 383 3.58 -14.89 8.65
C GLN A 383 4.63 -14.95 9.76
N TRP A 384 5.72 -15.63 9.45
CA TRP A 384 6.94 -15.59 10.24
C TRP A 384 7.79 -14.42 9.78
N PHE A 385 8.27 -13.63 10.75
CA PHE A 385 9.09 -12.45 10.51
C PHE A 385 10.41 -12.60 11.25
N ALA A 386 11.48 -12.11 10.62
CA ALA A 386 12.75 -11.87 11.28
C ALA A 386 12.79 -10.41 11.78
N SER A 387 12.83 -10.22 13.10
CA SER A 387 13.06 -8.92 13.71
C SER A 387 14.51 -8.52 13.53
N VAL A 388 14.73 -7.35 12.95
CA VAL A 388 16.06 -6.75 12.87
C VAL A 388 16.40 -5.90 14.09
N GLU A 389 15.45 -5.67 15.00
CA GLU A 389 15.61 -4.74 16.12
C GLU A 389 16.77 -5.12 17.05
N GLY A 390 17.03 -6.42 17.23
CA GLY A 390 18.07 -6.92 18.13
C GLY A 390 19.51 -6.84 17.58
N PHE A 391 19.70 -6.73 16.27
CA PHE A 391 21.05 -6.72 15.66
C PHE A 391 21.26 -5.57 14.67
N ARG A 392 20.32 -4.62 14.63
CA ARG A 392 20.36 -3.51 13.69
C ARG A 392 21.61 -2.65 13.79
N GLN A 393 22.00 -2.27 15.00
CA GLN A 393 23.18 -1.42 15.20
C GLN A 393 24.45 -2.16 14.76
N ALA A 394 24.59 -3.43 15.17
CA ALA A 394 25.69 -4.28 14.74
C ALA A 394 25.74 -4.43 13.20
N ALA A 395 24.59 -4.56 12.54
CA ALA A 395 24.52 -4.58 11.08
C ALA A 395 24.99 -3.25 10.46
N MET A 396 24.57 -2.11 11.01
CA MET A 396 25.00 -0.78 10.53
C MET A 396 26.49 -0.55 10.73
N ASP A 397 27.03 -0.97 11.87
CA ASP A 397 28.46 -0.88 12.17
C ASP A 397 29.25 -1.74 11.18
N ALA A 398 28.82 -2.99 10.95
CA ALA A 398 29.43 -3.89 9.96
C ALA A 398 29.42 -3.29 8.55
N ILE A 399 28.29 -2.70 8.12
CA ILE A 399 28.19 -2.03 6.81
C ILE A 399 29.13 -0.82 6.74
N GLY A 400 29.37 -0.13 7.86
CA GLY A 400 30.33 0.97 7.95
C GLY A 400 31.77 0.59 7.57
N HIS A 401 32.13 -0.69 7.73
CA HIS A 401 33.44 -1.24 7.38
C HIS A 401 33.52 -1.80 5.94
N VAL A 402 32.41 -1.79 5.19
CA VAL A 402 32.39 -2.27 3.80
C VAL A 402 32.88 -1.18 2.86
N THR A 403 33.84 -1.53 2.00
CA THR A 403 34.30 -0.65 0.92
C THR A 403 33.41 -0.85 -0.32
N TRP A 404 32.69 0.20 -0.71
CA TRP A 404 31.76 0.18 -1.83
C TRP A 404 32.42 0.72 -3.10
N VAL A 405 32.27 0.02 -4.22
CA VAL A 405 32.75 0.46 -5.53
C VAL A 405 31.59 0.40 -6.55
N PRO A 406 31.16 1.52 -7.14
CA PRO A 406 31.54 2.90 -6.82
C PRO A 406 31.05 3.38 -5.43
N THR A 407 31.78 4.32 -4.81
CA THR A 407 31.54 4.78 -3.42
C THR A 407 30.16 5.40 -3.21
N GLN A 408 29.59 6.01 -4.27
CA GLN A 408 28.27 6.63 -4.26
C GLN A 408 27.13 5.62 -3.97
N ILE A 409 27.35 4.32 -4.20
CA ILE A 409 26.37 3.28 -3.89
C ILE A 409 26.05 3.23 -2.41
N ARG A 410 27.01 3.56 -1.53
CA ARG A 410 26.79 3.61 -0.08
C ARG A 410 25.60 4.51 0.30
N SER A 411 25.49 5.68 -0.34
CA SER A 411 24.44 6.67 -0.09
C SER A 411 23.10 6.32 -0.75
N PHE A 412 23.13 5.54 -1.84
CA PHE A 412 21.94 5.10 -2.59
C PHE A 412 21.39 3.76 -2.12
N ASN A 413 22.10 3.05 -1.23
CA ASN A 413 21.75 1.69 -0.90
C ASN A 413 20.43 1.63 -0.12
N LEU A 414 19.44 0.95 -0.70
CA LEU A 414 18.20 0.57 -0.05
C LEU A 414 18.45 -0.14 1.29
N LEU A 415 19.60 -0.78 1.52
CA LEU A 415 19.91 -1.35 2.83
C LEU A 415 20.06 -0.28 3.93
N PHE A 416 20.74 0.83 3.65
CA PHE A 416 20.82 1.96 4.58
C PHE A 416 19.44 2.60 4.74
N GLY A 417 18.69 2.77 3.64
CA GLY A 417 17.33 3.30 3.67
C GLY A 417 16.35 2.43 4.45
N VAL A 418 16.31 1.12 4.23
CA VAL A 418 15.44 0.15 4.92
C VAL A 418 15.83 0.02 6.38
N ILE A 419 17.14 -0.02 6.66
CA ILE A 419 17.61 -0.05 8.04
C ILE A 419 17.28 1.29 8.70
N ASP A 420 17.60 2.47 8.15
CA ASP A 420 17.29 3.79 8.73
C ASP A 420 15.78 4.12 8.75
N MET A 421 14.94 3.60 7.85
CA MET A 421 13.49 3.79 7.92
C MET A 421 12.92 3.19 9.21
N LEU A 422 13.52 2.11 9.72
CA LEU A 422 13.18 1.55 11.02
C LEU A 422 13.61 2.44 12.21
N LYS A 423 14.43 3.49 12.02
CA LYS A 423 14.82 4.46 13.08
C LYS A 423 13.67 5.44 13.30
N ALA A 424 12.99 5.83 12.21
CA ALA A 424 11.86 6.75 12.24
C ALA A 424 10.68 6.17 13.04
N ASN A 425 10.34 4.89 12.81
CA ASN A 425 9.29 4.20 13.57
C ASN A 425 9.53 4.15 15.09
N ARG A 426 10.79 4.20 15.55
CA ARG A 426 11.14 4.18 16.99
C ARG A 426 10.96 5.54 17.67
N GLN A 427 11.20 6.65 16.97
CA GLN A 427 11.00 7.99 17.55
C GLN A 427 9.51 8.31 17.76
N GLU A 428 8.63 7.79 16.92
CA GLU A 428 7.18 7.89 17.11
C GLU A 428 6.66 6.93 18.19
N VAL A 429 7.11 5.67 18.23
CA VAL A 429 6.64 4.68 19.22
C VAL A 429 7.16 4.97 20.63
N LEU A 430 8.41 5.42 20.81
CA LEU A 430 8.94 5.78 22.14
C LEU A 430 8.40 7.11 22.68
N ARG A 431 7.99 8.05 21.82
CA ARG A 431 7.25 9.25 22.27
C ARG A 431 5.86 8.89 22.81
N LEU A 432 5.26 7.83 22.30
CA LEU A 432 3.93 7.37 22.70
C LEU A 432 3.93 6.50 23.97
N SER A 433 5.04 5.82 24.28
CA SER A 433 5.18 5.03 25.53
C SER A 433 5.73 5.81 26.72
N GLY A 434 6.22 7.04 26.52
CA GLY A 434 6.86 7.86 27.56
C GLY A 434 5.94 8.78 28.37
N SER A 435 4.64 8.84 28.06
CA SER A 435 3.67 9.70 28.75
C SER A 435 2.74 8.89 29.66
N ARG A 436 3.30 8.15 30.60
CA ARG A 436 2.64 7.64 31.82
C ARG A 436 3.69 7.03 32.76
N VAL A 437 4.35 7.89 33.53
CA VAL A 437 4.66 7.68 34.95
C VAL A 437 4.30 8.95 35.68
#